data_AF-A0A7W0YCW2-F1
#
_entry.id   AF-A0A7W0YCW2-F1
#
_cell.length_a   1.000
_cell.length_b   1.000
_cell.length_c   1.000
_cell.angle_alpha   90.00
_cell.angle_beta   90.00
_cell.angle_gamma   90.00
#
_symmetry.space_group_name_H-M   'P 1'
#
loop_
_entity.id
_entity.type
_entity.pdbx_description
1 polymer ?
#
loop_
_entity_poly.entity_id
_entity_poly.type
_entity_poly.pdbx_seq_one_letter_code
_entity_poly.pdbx_strand_id
1 'polypeptide(L)'
;LVHWSFDLMVGCGFALLAGSIVAGWLWWRRRRLPDARWFLRSLVVLGPLGFIAIEASWMVTELGRQPWIIFGVMKTSEAVTPMPGIAVPFFIFTGVYIFLAVAVIYLLRRQFVRAPESVDEKAAISTHV
;
A
#
# COMPACT_ATOMS: atom_id res chain seq x y z
N LEU A 1 -16.38 14.00 0.26
CA LEU A 1 -15.06 13.34 0.15
C LEU A 1 -14.75 12.55 1.41
N VAL A 2 -14.71 13.18 2.59
CA VAL A 2 -14.43 12.49 3.88
C VAL A 2 -15.33 11.27 4.13
N HIS A 3 -16.64 11.38 3.91
CA HIS A 3 -17.56 10.23 4.06
C HIS A 3 -17.19 9.06 3.14
N TRP A 4 -16.94 9.32 1.85
CA TRP A 4 -16.53 8.30 0.89
C TRP A 4 -15.18 7.66 1.25
N SER A 5 -14.21 8.47 1.71
CA SER A 5 -12.93 7.97 2.19
C SER A 5 -13.09 7.11 3.45
N PHE A 6 -14.03 7.47 4.34
CA PHE A 6 -14.36 6.69 5.54
C PHE A 6 -14.97 5.35 5.18
N ASP A 7 -15.98 5.33 4.30
CA ASP A 7 -16.60 4.08 3.83
C ASP A 7 -15.58 3.16 3.16
N LEU A 8 -14.69 3.73 2.34
CA LEU A 8 -13.63 2.99 1.65
C LEU A 8 -12.63 2.39 2.65
N MET A 9 -12.17 3.18 3.62
CA MET A 9 -11.26 2.74 4.69
C MET A 9 -11.86 1.58 5.48
N VAL A 10 -13.11 1.74 5.93
CA VAL A 10 -13.82 0.75 6.73
C VAL A 10 -14.07 -0.52 5.92
N GLY A 11 -14.54 -0.38 4.68
CA GLY A 11 -14.76 -1.51 3.77
C GLY A 11 -13.49 -2.33 3.51
N CYS A 12 -12.37 -1.65 3.23
CA CYS A 12 -11.08 -2.32 3.04
C CYS A 12 -10.58 -2.98 4.34
N GLY A 13 -10.75 -2.31 5.49
CA GLY A 13 -10.39 -2.83 6.80
C GLY A 13 -11.14 -4.11 7.15
N PHE A 14 -12.46 -4.15 6.93
CA PHE A 14 -13.25 -5.36 7.15
C PHE A 14 -12.90 -6.48 6.16
N ALA A 15 -12.59 -6.15 4.90
CA ALA A 15 -12.14 -7.15 3.93
C ALA A 15 -10.81 -7.80 4.34
N LEU A 16 -9.85 -7.00 4.82
CA LEU A 16 -8.57 -7.48 5.35
C LEU A 16 -8.76 -8.33 6.61
N LEU A 17 -9.61 -7.86 7.52
CA LEU A 17 -9.94 -8.59 8.76
C LEU A 17 -10.59 -9.94 8.45
N ALA A 18 -11.59 -9.96 7.56
CA ALA A 18 -12.25 -11.19 7.12
C ALA A 18 -11.25 -12.16 6.47
N GLY A 19 -10.37 -11.67 5.59
CA GLY A 19 -9.30 -12.45 4.98
C GLY A 19 -8.35 -13.07 6.01
N SER A 20 -7.94 -12.28 7.00
CA SER A 20 -7.06 -12.73 8.10
C SER A 20 -7.74 -13.77 9.00
N ILE A 21 -9.01 -13.55 9.37
CA ILE A 21 -9.78 -14.50 10.19
C ILE A 21 -9.96 -15.83 9.44
N VAL A 22 -10.32 -15.79 8.15
CA VAL A 22 -10.47 -17.01 7.35
C VAL A 22 -9.14 -17.75 7.21
N ALA A 23 -8.04 -17.03 6.93
CA ALA A 23 -6.70 -17.61 6.87
C ALA A 23 -6.29 -18.26 8.21
N GLY A 24 -6.50 -17.56 9.32
CA GLY A 24 -6.18 -18.05 10.66
C GLY A 24 -7.05 -19.25 11.08
N TRP A 25 -8.33 -19.23 10.74
CA TRP A 25 -9.24 -20.35 11.01
C TRP A 25 -8.88 -21.60 10.18
N LEU A 26 -8.56 -21.43 8.90
CA LEU A 26 -8.07 -22.52 8.04
C LEU A 26 -6.77 -23.10 8.56
N TRP A 27 -5.84 -22.25 9.00
CA TRP A 27 -4.60 -22.67 9.61
C TRP A 27 -4.83 -23.43 10.93
N TRP A 28 -5.70 -22.94 11.81
CA TRP A 28 -6.05 -23.62 13.06
C TRP A 28 -6.66 -25.01 12.82
N ARG A 29 -7.58 -25.13 11.84
CA ARG A 29 -8.31 -26.37 11.57
C ARG A 29 -7.51 -27.41 10.80
N ARG A 30 -6.69 -27.00 9.83
CA ARG A 30 -5.97 -27.92 8.93
C ARG A 30 -4.47 -27.99 9.18
N ARG A 31 -3.92 -27.14 10.06
CA ARG A 31 -2.49 -26.91 10.29
C ARG A 31 -1.68 -26.62 9.01
N ARG A 32 -2.38 -26.33 7.91
CA ARG A 32 -1.86 -26.08 6.56
C ARG A 32 -2.78 -25.08 5.87
N LEU A 33 -2.19 -24.09 5.20
CA LEU A 33 -2.94 -23.16 4.37
C LEU A 33 -3.41 -23.88 3.10
N PRO A 34 -4.65 -23.65 2.61
CA PRO A 34 -5.12 -24.31 1.40
C PRO A 34 -4.37 -23.81 0.16
N ASP A 35 -3.88 -24.74 -0.67
CA ASP A 35 -3.37 -24.46 -2.03
C ASP A 35 -4.48 -24.13 -3.04
N ALA A 36 -5.69 -23.85 -2.55
CA ALA A 36 -6.80 -23.47 -3.40
C ALA A 36 -6.46 -22.15 -4.10
N ARG A 37 -6.43 -22.17 -5.44
CA ARG A 37 -6.10 -21.01 -6.29
C ARG A 37 -6.92 -19.76 -5.94
N TRP A 38 -8.16 -19.94 -5.48
CA TRP A 38 -9.01 -18.84 -5.00
C TRP A 38 -8.47 -18.16 -3.73
N PHE A 39 -8.01 -18.94 -2.74
CA PHE A 39 -7.46 -18.40 -1.49
C PHE A 39 -6.16 -17.63 -1.75
N LEU A 40 -5.26 -18.19 -2.56
CA LEU A 40 -4.01 -17.53 -2.94
C LEU A 40 -4.26 -16.24 -3.76
N ARG A 41 -5.23 -16.24 -4.68
CA ARG A 41 -5.63 -15.01 -5.40
C ARG A 41 -6.20 -13.95 -4.48
N SER A 42 -7.01 -14.33 -3.49
CA SER A 42 -7.51 -13.39 -2.49
C SER A 42 -6.38 -12.73 -1.72
N LEU A 43 -5.36 -13.48 -1.28
CA LEU A 43 -4.19 -12.91 -0.60
C LEU A 43 -3.42 -11.90 -1.47
N VAL A 44 -3.29 -12.18 -2.77
CA VAL A 44 -2.65 -11.24 -3.73
C VAL A 44 -3.45 -9.94 -3.83
N VAL A 45 -4.78 -9.99 -3.82
CA VAL A 45 -5.64 -8.80 -3.89
C VAL A 45 -5.65 -8.02 -2.56
N LEU A 46 -5.57 -8.72 -1.43
CA LEU A 46 -5.54 -8.09 -0.11
C LEU A 46 -4.28 -7.22 0.10
N GLY A 47 -3.16 -7.54 -0.55
CA GLY A 47 -1.94 -6.72 -0.47
C GLY A 47 -2.17 -5.26 -0.91
N PRO A 48 -2.52 -5.00 -2.18
CA PRO A 48 -2.86 -3.66 -2.68
C PRO A 48 -4.03 -3.02 -1.94
N LEU A 49 -5.01 -3.82 -1.49
CA LEU A 49 -6.15 -3.32 -0.73
C LEU A 49 -5.73 -2.67 0.60
N GLY A 50 -4.69 -3.21 1.25
CA GLY A 50 -4.08 -2.61 2.45
C GLY A 50 -3.52 -1.21 2.19
N PHE A 51 -2.84 -1.00 1.06
CA PHE A 51 -2.34 0.32 0.69
C PHE A 51 -3.48 1.31 0.46
N ILE A 52 -4.55 0.90 -0.23
CA ILE A 52 -5.73 1.75 -0.45
C ILE A 52 -6.38 2.14 0.89
N ALA A 53 -6.48 1.21 1.83
CA ALA A 53 -7.03 1.48 3.15
C ALA A 53 -6.22 2.55 3.91
N ILE A 54 -4.89 2.48 3.82
CA ILE A 54 -3.97 3.44 4.45
C ILE A 54 -4.16 4.83 3.84
N GLU A 55 -4.12 4.95 2.51
CA GLU A 55 -4.33 6.24 1.82
C GLU A 55 -5.70 6.84 2.13
N ALA A 56 -6.75 6.01 2.17
CA ALA A 56 -8.09 6.45 2.54
C ALA A 56 -8.16 6.97 3.99
N SER A 57 -7.46 6.32 4.92
CA SER A 57 -7.40 6.75 6.33
C SER A 57 -6.74 8.12 6.49
N TRP A 58 -5.65 8.38 5.76
CA TRP A 58 -4.98 9.68 5.73
C TRP A 58 -5.90 10.78 5.16
N MET A 59 -6.67 10.46 4.12
CA MET A 59 -7.65 11.40 3.57
C MET A 59 -8.72 11.76 4.59
N VAL A 60 -9.20 10.80 5.39
CA VAL A 60 -10.20 11.06 6.45
C VAL A 60 -9.64 11.99 7.52
N THR A 61 -8.41 11.75 7.99
CA THR A 61 -7.80 12.55 9.07
C THR A 61 -7.41 13.95 8.61
N GLU A 62 -6.79 14.08 7.43
CA GLU A 62 -6.32 15.38 6.93
C GLU A 62 -7.46 16.25 6.40
N LEU A 63 -8.36 15.68 5.60
CA LEU A 63 -9.50 16.44 5.07
C LEU A 63 -10.57 16.68 6.12
N GLY A 64 -10.68 15.81 7.13
CA GLY A 64 -11.62 15.99 8.25
C GLY A 64 -11.26 17.14 9.17
N ARG A 65 -9.99 17.57 9.19
CA ARG A 65 -9.50 18.70 10.00
C ARG A 65 -9.64 20.06 9.30
N GLN A 66 -9.82 20.07 7.98
CA GLN A 66 -10.11 21.30 7.23
C GLN A 66 -11.37 22.00 7.80
N PRO A 67 -11.40 23.34 7.96
CA PRO A 67 -10.46 24.34 7.44
C PRO A 67 -9.32 24.70 8.41
N TRP A 68 -9.11 23.94 9.49
CA TRP A 68 -8.16 24.27 10.54
C TRP A 68 -6.83 23.53 10.33
N ILE A 69 -5.72 24.21 10.62
CA ILE A 69 -4.43 23.52 10.84
C ILE A 69 -4.31 23.21 12.32
N ILE A 70 -4.55 24.24 13.14
CA ILE A 70 -4.64 24.17 14.59
C ILE A 70 -6.05 24.64 14.96
N PHE A 71 -6.83 23.74 15.56
CA PHE A 71 -8.22 24.02 15.92
C PHE A 71 -8.34 25.28 16.77
N GLY A 72 -9.17 26.23 16.31
CA GLY A 72 -9.44 27.48 17.01
C GLY A 72 -8.30 28.51 16.99
N VAL A 73 -7.15 28.20 16.37
CA VAL A 73 -5.97 29.07 16.38
C VAL A 73 -5.61 29.55 14.97
N MET A 74 -5.51 28.64 13.99
CA MET A 74 -5.01 28.98 12.65
C MET A 74 -5.75 28.21 11.55
N LYS A 75 -6.20 28.94 10.53
CA LYS A 75 -6.85 28.36 9.35
C LYS A 75 -5.85 28.00 8.26
N THR A 76 -6.22 27.05 7.42
CA THR A 76 -5.39 26.60 6.28
C THR A 76 -5.14 27.70 5.26
N SER A 77 -6.09 28.61 5.08
CA SER A 77 -5.95 29.79 4.20
C SER A 77 -4.90 30.80 4.67
N GLU A 78 -4.65 30.88 5.97
CA GLU A 78 -3.72 31.86 6.58
C GLU A 78 -2.28 31.37 6.56
N ALA A 79 -2.06 30.06 6.41
CA ALA A 79 -0.74 29.46 6.38
C ALA A 79 -0.11 29.37 4.98
N VAL A 80 -0.83 29.75 3.92
CA VAL A 80 -0.31 29.70 2.55
C VAL A 80 0.65 30.87 2.31
N THR A 81 1.90 30.57 1.97
CA THR A 81 2.88 31.60 1.60
C THR A 81 2.69 32.05 0.15
N PRO A 82 2.73 33.37 -0.14
CA PRO A 82 2.63 33.86 -1.51
C PRO A 82 3.96 33.63 -2.25
N MET A 83 4.11 32.43 -2.83
CA MET A 83 5.23 32.08 -3.68
C MET A 83 4.81 32.08 -5.16
N PRO A 84 5.28 33.03 -5.99
CA PRO A 84 5.01 32.97 -7.42
C PRO A 84 5.67 31.73 -8.03
N GLY A 85 4.92 31.02 -8.88
CA GLY A 85 5.46 29.89 -9.63
C GLY A 85 5.52 28.54 -8.89
N ILE A 86 4.74 28.34 -7.82
CA ILE A 86 4.66 27.06 -7.06
C ILE A 86 4.37 25.82 -7.93
N ALA A 87 3.75 26.00 -9.10
CA ALA A 87 3.50 24.92 -10.05
C ALA A 87 4.79 24.26 -10.56
N VAL A 88 5.88 25.02 -10.73
CA VAL A 88 7.16 24.49 -11.26
C VAL A 88 7.76 23.45 -10.31
N PRO A 89 8.06 23.76 -9.03
CA PRO A 89 8.57 22.75 -8.10
C PRO A 89 7.55 21.62 -7.89
N PHE A 90 6.24 21.90 -7.88
CA PHE A 90 5.21 20.87 -7.76
C PHE A 90 5.31 19.78 -8.85
N PHE A 91 5.41 20.19 -10.12
CA PHE A 91 5.54 19.23 -11.23
C PHE A 91 6.91 18.54 -11.25
N ILE A 92 7.99 19.24 -10.88
CA ILE A 92 9.32 18.62 -10.76
C ILE A 92 9.30 17.51 -9.71
N PHE A 93 8.83 17.80 -8.49
CA PHE A 93 8.75 16.80 -7.42
C PHE A 93 7.82 15.65 -7.78
N THR A 94 6.69 15.94 -8.42
CA THR A 94 5.78 14.90 -8.90
C THR A 94 6.47 13.98 -9.93
N GLY A 95 7.19 14.55 -10.89
CA GLY A 95 7.98 13.80 -11.88
C GLY A 95 9.04 12.91 -11.22
N VAL A 96 9.76 13.45 -10.23
CA VAL A 96 10.76 12.69 -9.45
C VAL A 96 10.11 11.52 -8.70
N TYR A 97 8.98 11.73 -8.03
CA TYR A 97 8.28 10.66 -7.31
C TYR A 97 7.71 9.59 -8.24
N ILE A 98 7.17 9.97 -9.40
CA ILE A 98 6.71 9.00 -10.41
C ILE A 98 7.89 8.17 -10.92
N PHE A 99 9.01 8.82 -11.26
CA PHE A 99 10.22 8.13 -11.69
C PHE A 99 10.71 7.14 -10.62
N LEU A 100 10.77 7.56 -9.36
CA LEU A 100 11.17 6.70 -8.25
C LEU A 100 10.20 5.53 -8.08
N ALA A 101 8.90 5.75 -8.16
CA ALA A 101 7.89 4.69 -8.07
C ALA A 101 8.08 3.64 -9.19
N VAL A 102 8.30 4.07 -10.43
CA VAL A 102 8.57 3.16 -11.56
C VAL A 102 9.87 2.40 -11.35
N ALA A 103 10.94 3.07 -10.92
CA ALA A 103 12.22 2.44 -10.65
C ALA A 103 12.10 1.35 -9.56
N VAL A 104 11.40 1.64 -8.46
CA VAL A 104 11.16 0.68 -7.38
C VAL A 104 10.33 -0.51 -7.87
N ILE A 105 9.24 -0.27 -8.60
CA ILE A 105 8.41 -1.35 -9.15
C ILE A 105 9.23 -2.22 -10.10
N TYR A 106 10.06 -1.62 -10.95
CA TYR A 106 10.95 -2.35 -11.86
C TYR A 106 11.97 -3.21 -11.10
N LEU A 107 12.62 -2.64 -10.09
CA LEU A 107 13.61 -3.35 -9.27
C LEU A 107 12.97 -4.51 -8.50
N LEU A 108 11.82 -4.29 -7.85
CA LEU A 108 11.10 -5.33 -7.13
C LEU A 108 10.65 -6.44 -8.08
N ARG A 109 10.06 -6.11 -9.23
CA ARG A 109 9.68 -7.11 -10.24
C ARG A 109 10.89 -7.91 -10.72
N ARG A 110 12.01 -7.25 -10.99
CA ARG A 110 13.25 -7.91 -11.40
C ARG A 110 13.78 -8.86 -10.33
N GLN A 111 13.73 -8.48 -9.06
CA GLN A 111 14.17 -9.33 -7.94
C GLN A 111 13.25 -10.54 -7.75
N PHE A 112 11.92 -10.34 -7.74
CA PHE A 112 10.97 -11.42 -7.55
C PHE A 112 10.95 -12.43 -8.71
N VAL A 113 11.15 -11.97 -9.95
CA VAL A 113 11.17 -12.86 -11.13
C VAL A 113 12.48 -13.63 -11.26
N ARG A 114 13.62 -13.08 -10.80
CA ARG A 114 14.93 -13.74 -10.83
C ARG A 114 15.25 -14.59 -9.60
N ALA A 115 14.46 -14.48 -8.54
CA ALA A 115 14.62 -15.28 -7.32
C ALA A 115 14.62 -16.82 -7.54
N PRO A 116 13.87 -17.42 -8.48
CA PRO A 116 13.86 -18.89 -8.64
C PRO A 116 15.23 -19.47 -9.06
N GLU A 117 15.98 -18.77 -9.91
CA GLU A 117 17.22 -19.30 -10.48
C GLU A 117 18.36 -19.36 -9.45
N SER A 118 18.40 -18.40 -8.50
CA SER A 118 19.49 -18.31 -7.51
C SER A 118 19.44 -19.36 -6.39
N VAL A 119 18.27 -19.99 -6.16
CA VAL A 119 18.10 -21.06 -5.18
C VAL A 119 18.46 -22.41 -5.81
N ASP A 120 18.03 -22.65 -7.04
CA ASP A 120 18.36 -23.87 -7.79
C ASP A 120 19.85 -23.94 -8.16
N GLU A 121 20.49 -22.83 -8.52
CA GLU A 121 21.93 -22.81 -8.82
C GLU A 121 22.80 -23.12 -7.59
N LYS A 122 22.43 -22.59 -6.42
CA LYS A 122 23.13 -22.90 -5.15
C LYS A 122 22.89 -24.34 -4.69
N ALA A 123 21.70 -24.89 -4.90
CA ALA A 123 21.39 -26.29 -4.60
C ALA A 123 22.13 -27.25 -5.56
N ALA A 124 22.26 -26.89 -6.84
CA ALA A 124 23.01 -27.66 -7.83
C ALA A 124 24.52 -27.69 -7.54
N ILE A 125 25.11 -26.56 -7.15
CA ILE A 125 26.55 -26.49 -6.81
C ILE A 125 26.88 -27.27 -5.53
N SER A 126 25.97 -27.30 -4.54
CA SER A 126 26.15 -28.06 -3.28
C SER A 126 26.01 -29.58 -3.44
N THR A 127 25.43 -30.08 -4.53
CA THR A 127 25.25 -31.53 -4.77
C THR A 127 26.46 -32.14 -5.50
N HIS A 128 27.34 -31.30 -6.04
CA HIS A 128 28.52 -31.70 -6.81
C HIS A 128 29.87 -31.49 -6.09
N VAL A 129 29.84 -31.17 -4.79
CA VAL A 129 31.01 -31.11 -3.88
C VAL A 129 30.81 -32.13 -2.77
#